data_AF-A0A968Q4S8-F1
#
_entry.id   AF-A0A968Q4S8-F1
#
_cell.length_a   1.000
_cell.length_b   1.000
_cell.length_c   1.000
_cell.angle_alpha   90.00
_cell.angle_beta   90.00
_cell.angle_gamma   90.00
#
_symmetry.space_group_name_H-M   'P 1'
#
loop_
_entity.id
_entity.type
_entity.pdbx_description
1 polymer ?
#
loop_
_entity_poly.entity_id
_entity_poly.type
_entity_poly.pdbx_seq_one_letter_code
_entity_poly.pdbx_strand_id
1 'polypeptide(L)'
;MPMQPISNGQALQNYTRNFTYDDGGNLYSIQHQGATPRNRNLTVSNASNRAVVSDLTEKPEEVDSYFDGNGNQKQMWGLQGITWNYRNNIASVTVIERQNAPSDCEYYVYNSAGNRVRKVTERYGNGGTVTHTEETLYLGSVEIKRIGQNGTIVEERHTLRVMDDASAVATRLSWTQGNPPSGVSNPQVRYQLGNHLGSATLEVDAAGQIISYEEYFPYGGTAFVAGRSASEVKLKQYRYSGKERDSVTGFYYYGGAVLCALVGGGG
;
A
#
# COMPACT_ATOMS: atom_id res chain seq x y z
N MET A 1 -7.00 9.72 -9.07
CA MET A 1 -7.58 10.96 -8.49
C MET A 1 -6.65 12.19 -8.56
N PRO A 2 -7.08 13.30 -9.20
CA PRO A 2 -6.42 14.60 -9.08
C PRO A 2 -6.53 15.12 -7.64
N MET A 3 -5.45 15.70 -7.11
CA MET A 3 -5.47 16.20 -5.74
C MET A 3 -6.37 17.43 -5.61
N GLN A 4 -7.23 17.41 -4.58
CA GLN A 4 -8.05 18.55 -4.22
C GLN A 4 -7.28 19.47 -3.26
N PRO A 5 -7.42 20.80 -3.39
CA PRO A 5 -6.93 21.73 -2.38
C PRO A 5 -7.58 21.44 -1.03
N ILE A 6 -6.81 21.55 0.06
CA ILE A 6 -7.28 21.33 1.45
C ILE A 6 -8.51 22.22 1.78
N SER A 7 -8.65 23.37 1.13
CA SER A 7 -9.69 24.36 1.39
C SER A 7 -10.99 24.19 0.58
N ASN A 8 -11.09 23.22 -0.34
CA ASN A 8 -12.30 23.06 -1.16
C ASN A 8 -13.34 22.13 -0.49
N GLY A 9 -14.11 22.67 0.47
CA GLY A 9 -15.18 21.93 1.15
C GLY A 9 -16.29 21.41 0.23
N GLN A 10 -16.46 21.98 -0.97
CA GLN A 10 -17.44 21.50 -1.96
C GLN A 10 -16.96 20.24 -2.71
N ALA A 11 -15.68 19.88 -2.61
CA ALA A 11 -15.15 18.64 -3.15
C ALA A 11 -15.33 17.44 -2.20
N LEU A 12 -15.82 17.67 -0.98
CA LEU A 12 -16.10 16.63 0.00
C LEU A 12 -17.55 16.17 -0.12
N GLN A 13 -17.74 14.86 -0.01
CA GLN A 13 -19.05 14.25 -0.06
C GLN A 13 -19.20 13.23 1.05
N ASN A 14 -20.36 13.27 1.70
CA ASN A 14 -20.72 12.27 2.68
C ASN A 14 -20.98 10.93 1.99
N TYR A 15 -20.70 9.85 2.70
CA TYR A 15 -21.02 8.51 2.27
C TYR A 15 -21.53 7.67 3.45
N THR A 16 -22.26 6.61 3.13
CA THR A 16 -22.60 5.53 4.04
C THR A 16 -22.02 4.22 3.51
N ARG A 17 -21.53 3.34 4.39
CA ARG A 17 -21.15 1.98 4.02
C ARG A 17 -21.91 0.97 4.87
N ASN A 18 -22.57 0.03 4.20
CA ASN A 18 -23.15 -1.13 4.83
C ASN A 18 -22.24 -2.34 4.59
N PHE A 19 -22.01 -3.11 5.65
CA PHE A 19 -21.15 -4.28 5.64
C PHE A 19 -22.00 -5.50 6.03
N THR A 20 -21.92 -6.57 5.25
CA THR A 20 -22.66 -7.80 5.51
C THR A 20 -21.70 -8.96 5.73
N TYR A 21 -21.99 -9.75 6.77
CA TYR A 21 -21.19 -10.88 7.21
C TYR A 21 -22.02 -12.15 7.18
N ASP A 22 -21.39 -13.28 6.91
CA ASP A 22 -22.00 -14.59 7.09
C ASP A 22 -21.98 -15.02 8.58
N ASP A 23 -22.57 -16.17 8.89
CA ASP A 23 -22.61 -16.72 10.25
C ASP A 23 -21.22 -17.09 10.80
N GLY A 24 -20.21 -17.24 9.93
CA GLY A 24 -18.80 -17.46 10.28
C GLY A 24 -18.02 -16.17 10.57
N GLY A 25 -18.64 -15.01 10.36
CA GLY A 25 -18.01 -13.69 10.53
C GLY A 25 -17.21 -13.22 9.32
N ASN A 26 -17.31 -13.88 8.16
CA ASN A 26 -16.63 -13.46 6.94
C ASN A 26 -17.38 -12.28 6.31
N LEU A 27 -16.66 -11.18 6.07
CA LEU A 27 -17.18 -10.05 5.30
C LEU A 27 -17.36 -10.49 3.84
N TYR A 28 -18.60 -10.47 3.34
CA TYR A 28 -18.90 -10.88 1.96
C TYR A 28 -19.55 -9.79 1.11
N SER A 29 -20.01 -8.68 1.70
CA SER A 29 -20.51 -7.54 0.94
C SER A 29 -20.17 -6.21 1.59
N ILE A 30 -19.69 -5.27 0.78
CA ILE A 30 -19.47 -3.86 1.12
C ILE A 30 -20.30 -3.03 0.14
N GLN A 31 -21.36 -2.39 0.63
CA GLN A 31 -22.18 -1.48 -0.15
C GLN A 31 -21.79 -0.05 0.18
N HIS A 32 -21.26 0.69 -0.79
CA HIS A 32 -20.92 2.10 -0.64
C HIS A 32 -21.98 2.98 -1.28
N GLN A 33 -22.58 3.84 -0.48
CA GLN A 33 -23.56 4.84 -0.87
C GLN A 33 -22.92 6.22 -0.75
N GLY A 34 -22.52 6.80 -1.89
CA GLY A 34 -21.99 8.16 -2.01
C GLY A 34 -22.47 8.74 -3.35
N ALA A 35 -21.86 9.81 -3.86
CA ALA A 35 -22.27 10.32 -5.18
C ALA A 35 -22.02 9.32 -6.32
N THR A 36 -21.04 8.43 -6.16
CA THR A 36 -20.86 7.26 -7.03
C THR A 36 -21.04 6.00 -6.21
N PRO A 37 -22.28 5.46 -6.14
CA PRO A 37 -22.54 4.21 -5.46
C PRO A 37 -21.72 3.08 -6.07
N ARG A 38 -21.18 2.19 -5.23
CA ARG A 38 -20.43 1.02 -5.66
C ARG A 38 -20.56 -0.10 -4.65
N ASN A 39 -20.62 -1.33 -5.14
CA ASN A 39 -20.65 -2.52 -4.31
C ASN A 39 -19.37 -3.32 -4.52
N ARG A 40 -18.84 -3.91 -3.46
CA ARG A 40 -17.73 -4.85 -3.50
C ARG A 40 -18.19 -6.13 -2.81
N ASN A 41 -18.29 -7.21 -3.56
CA ASN A 41 -18.67 -8.51 -3.05
C ASN A 41 -17.44 -9.42 -2.95
N LEU A 42 -17.47 -10.32 -1.97
CA LEU A 42 -16.55 -11.42 -1.84
C LEU A 42 -17.34 -12.72 -1.87
N THR A 43 -16.75 -13.72 -2.50
CA THR A 43 -17.25 -15.09 -2.55
C THR A 43 -16.49 -15.88 -1.50
N VAL A 44 -17.21 -16.38 -0.50
CA VAL A 44 -16.68 -17.22 0.58
C VAL A 44 -16.77 -18.68 0.15
N SER A 45 -15.74 -19.46 0.46
CA SER A 45 -15.71 -20.90 0.24
C SER A 45 -16.84 -21.61 0.98
N ASN A 46 -17.39 -22.69 0.40
CA ASN A 46 -18.39 -23.52 1.08
C ASN A 46 -17.77 -24.48 2.12
N ALA A 47 -16.45 -24.59 2.18
CA ALA A 47 -15.72 -25.54 3.01
C ALA A 47 -14.74 -24.87 4.00
N SER A 48 -14.54 -23.55 3.92
CA SER A 48 -13.59 -22.83 4.78
C SER A 48 -13.90 -21.33 4.87
N ASN A 49 -13.15 -20.59 5.69
CA ASN A 49 -13.21 -19.11 5.75
C ASN A 49 -12.37 -18.42 4.66
N ARG A 50 -11.91 -19.16 3.64
CA ARG A 50 -11.24 -18.55 2.48
C ARG A 50 -12.27 -17.76 1.69
N ALA A 51 -11.91 -16.53 1.34
CA ALA A 51 -12.76 -15.68 0.53
C ALA A 51 -11.91 -14.94 -0.50
N VAL A 52 -12.47 -14.76 -1.69
CA VAL A 52 -11.88 -13.93 -2.75
C VAL A 52 -12.90 -12.91 -3.21
N VAL A 53 -12.44 -11.83 -3.82
CA VAL A 53 -13.33 -10.86 -4.46
C VAL A 53 -14.07 -11.52 -5.62
N SER A 54 -15.36 -11.23 -5.77
CA SER A 54 -16.23 -11.94 -6.72
C SER A 54 -15.80 -11.79 -8.19
N ASP A 55 -14.99 -10.77 -8.51
CA ASP A 55 -14.34 -10.61 -9.82
C ASP A 55 -13.45 -11.81 -10.22
N LEU A 56 -12.95 -12.58 -9.24
CA LEU A 56 -12.17 -13.80 -9.49
C LEU A 56 -13.09 -15.00 -9.73
N THR A 57 -14.04 -15.25 -8.82
CA THR A 57 -15.10 -16.24 -9.00
C THR A 57 -16.30 -15.87 -8.15
N GLU A 58 -17.50 -16.18 -8.65
CA GLU A 58 -18.77 -16.09 -7.91
C GLU A 58 -19.19 -17.45 -7.31
N LYS A 59 -18.43 -18.52 -7.56
CA LYS A 59 -18.77 -19.88 -7.12
C LYS A 59 -17.99 -20.27 -5.86
N PRO A 60 -18.67 -20.53 -4.73
CA PRO A 60 -18.02 -20.94 -3.48
C PRO A 60 -17.08 -22.14 -3.61
N GLU A 61 -17.44 -23.13 -4.43
CA GLU A 61 -16.65 -24.35 -4.66
C GLU A 61 -15.34 -24.11 -5.43
N GLU A 62 -15.19 -22.96 -6.11
CA GLU A 62 -13.97 -22.60 -6.83
C GLU A 62 -12.99 -21.77 -5.97
N VAL A 63 -13.44 -21.21 -4.84
CA VAL A 63 -12.67 -20.26 -4.02
C VAL A 63 -11.34 -20.86 -3.53
N ASP A 64 -11.37 -22.10 -3.05
CA ASP A 64 -10.18 -22.75 -2.49
C ASP A 64 -9.06 -22.96 -3.53
N SER A 65 -9.40 -22.96 -4.83
CA SER A 65 -8.41 -23.06 -5.91
C SER A 65 -7.49 -21.85 -6.02
N TYR A 66 -7.89 -20.69 -5.47
CA TYR A 66 -7.08 -19.47 -5.42
C TYR A 66 -6.08 -19.47 -4.26
N PHE A 67 -6.04 -20.52 -3.46
CA PHE A 67 -5.12 -20.67 -2.34
C PHE A 67 -4.15 -21.84 -2.56
N ASP A 68 -3.00 -21.82 -1.89
CA ASP A 68 -2.12 -22.97 -1.78
C ASP A 68 -2.54 -23.89 -0.62
N GLY A 69 -1.81 -24.99 -0.43
CA GLY A 69 -2.07 -25.96 0.64
C GLY A 69 -1.95 -25.38 2.05
N ASN A 70 -1.23 -24.27 2.22
CA ASN A 70 -1.03 -23.60 3.51
C ASN A 70 -2.06 -22.49 3.76
N GLY A 71 -2.97 -22.23 2.81
CA GLY A 71 -3.96 -21.17 2.91
C GLY A 71 -3.46 -19.80 2.49
N ASN A 72 -2.36 -19.72 1.75
CA ASN A 72 -1.90 -18.46 1.18
C ASN A 72 -2.60 -18.18 -0.16
N GLN A 73 -3.09 -16.95 -0.35
CA GLN A 73 -3.77 -16.57 -1.59
C GLN A 73 -2.76 -16.38 -2.73
N LYS A 74 -2.99 -17.04 -3.87
CA LYS A 74 -2.08 -17.06 -5.03
C LYS A 74 -2.36 -15.96 -6.05
N GLN A 75 -3.56 -15.39 -6.04
CA GLN A 75 -3.97 -14.36 -6.99
C GLN A 75 -4.98 -13.41 -6.35
N MET A 76 -4.90 -12.13 -6.69
CA MET A 76 -5.80 -11.09 -6.19
C MET A 76 -6.19 -10.16 -7.34
N TRP A 77 -7.37 -9.52 -7.26
CA TRP A 77 -7.80 -8.57 -8.29
C TRP A 77 -6.75 -7.48 -8.54
N GLY A 78 -6.43 -7.28 -9.82
CA GLY A 78 -5.42 -6.32 -10.27
C GLY A 78 -3.98 -6.83 -10.20
N LEU A 79 -3.74 -8.03 -9.65
CA LEU A 79 -2.43 -8.68 -9.59
C LEU A 79 -2.46 -9.99 -10.37
N GLN A 80 -1.39 -10.29 -11.09
CA GLN A 80 -1.32 -11.49 -11.94
C GLN A 80 -0.92 -12.74 -11.15
N GLY A 81 -0.17 -12.58 -10.06
CA GLY A 81 0.20 -13.70 -9.20
C GLY A 81 0.93 -13.28 -7.95
N ILE A 82 0.84 -14.13 -6.92
CA ILE A 82 1.51 -13.98 -5.63
C ILE A 82 2.24 -15.29 -5.34
N THR A 83 3.55 -15.20 -5.16
CA THR A 83 4.41 -16.34 -4.80
C THR A 83 4.80 -16.23 -3.33
N TRP A 84 4.75 -17.36 -2.64
CA TRP A 84 5.04 -17.47 -1.21
C TRP A 84 6.33 -18.26 -0.99
N ASN A 85 7.13 -17.84 -0.01
CA ASN A 85 8.33 -18.60 0.38
C ASN A 85 7.98 -19.76 1.33
N TYR A 86 8.98 -20.57 1.67
CA TYR A 86 8.83 -21.74 2.55
C TYR A 86 8.33 -21.42 3.98
N ARG A 87 8.27 -20.13 4.37
CA ARG A 87 7.78 -19.66 5.68
C ARG A 87 6.43 -18.94 5.59
N ASN A 88 5.73 -19.03 4.46
CA ASN A 88 4.47 -18.34 4.19
C ASN A 88 4.58 -16.80 4.22
N ASN A 89 5.74 -16.24 3.87
CA ASN A 89 5.83 -14.81 3.54
C ASN A 89 5.71 -14.62 2.03
N ILE A 90 5.12 -13.50 1.59
CA ILE A 90 5.09 -13.15 0.16
C ILE A 90 6.52 -12.96 -0.33
N ALA A 91 6.97 -13.79 -1.26
CA ALA A 91 8.28 -13.71 -1.90
C ALA A 91 8.26 -12.72 -3.06
N SER A 92 7.22 -12.77 -3.89
CA SER A 92 7.04 -11.88 -5.02
C SER A 92 5.59 -11.69 -5.41
N VAL A 93 5.29 -10.56 -6.05
CA VAL A 93 4.00 -10.26 -6.68
C VAL A 93 4.24 -9.85 -8.13
N THR A 94 3.57 -10.53 -9.05
CA THR A 94 3.55 -10.17 -10.47
C THR A 94 2.46 -9.14 -10.72
N VAL A 95 2.85 -7.96 -11.21
CA VAL A 95 1.95 -6.81 -11.42
C VAL A 95 1.48 -6.76 -12.87
N ILE A 96 2.41 -6.91 -13.81
CA ILE A 96 2.12 -6.94 -15.24
C ILE A 96 2.80 -8.17 -15.82
N GLU A 97 2.00 -9.14 -16.24
CA GLU A 97 2.49 -10.34 -16.92
C GLU A 97 2.78 -10.03 -18.39
N ARG A 98 3.89 -10.59 -18.90
CA ARG A 98 4.24 -10.53 -20.34
C ARG A 98 4.52 -11.94 -20.85
N GLN A 99 3.79 -12.34 -21.89
CA GLN A 99 3.80 -13.73 -22.39
C GLN A 99 5.18 -14.21 -22.89
N ASN A 100 6.00 -13.31 -23.45
CA ASN A 100 7.30 -13.65 -24.05
C ASN A 100 8.40 -12.67 -23.61
N ALA A 101 8.25 -12.07 -22.43
CA ALA A 101 9.22 -11.12 -21.88
C ALA A 101 9.18 -11.18 -20.35
N PRO A 102 10.20 -10.66 -19.65
CA PRO A 102 10.13 -10.51 -18.20
C PRO A 102 8.91 -9.68 -17.78
N SER A 103 8.26 -10.12 -16.70
CA SER A 103 7.09 -9.46 -16.11
C SER A 103 7.51 -8.38 -15.12
N ASP A 104 6.67 -7.37 -14.93
CA ASP A 104 6.91 -6.38 -13.87
C ASP A 104 6.53 -6.99 -12.53
N CYS A 105 7.46 -6.97 -11.59
CA CYS A 105 7.35 -7.69 -10.32
C CYS A 105 7.79 -6.82 -9.14
N GLU A 106 7.20 -7.08 -7.97
CA GLU A 106 7.71 -6.63 -6.68
C GLU A 106 8.19 -7.84 -5.88
N TYR A 107 9.37 -7.75 -5.28
CA TYR A 107 10.06 -8.82 -4.54
C TYR A 107 10.30 -8.40 -3.11
N TYR A 108 10.28 -9.37 -2.18
CA TYR A 108 10.48 -9.10 -0.75
C TYR A 108 11.45 -10.11 -0.12
N VAL A 109 12.32 -9.60 0.76
CA VAL A 109 13.26 -10.41 1.54
C VAL A 109 13.02 -10.15 3.02
N TYR A 110 13.12 -11.21 3.82
CA TYR A 110 12.82 -11.20 5.25
C TYR A 110 14.03 -11.72 6.04
N ASN A 111 14.23 -11.21 7.25
CA ASN A 111 15.21 -11.76 8.18
C ASN A 111 14.71 -13.05 8.85
N SER A 112 15.54 -13.64 9.72
CA SER A 112 15.21 -14.87 10.45
C SER A 112 13.98 -14.74 11.36
N ALA A 113 13.66 -13.53 11.84
CA ALA A 113 12.46 -13.25 12.63
C ALA A 113 11.19 -13.04 11.78
N GLY A 114 11.30 -13.05 10.45
CA GLY A 114 10.16 -12.82 9.55
C GLY A 114 9.87 -11.35 9.25
N ASN A 115 10.73 -10.43 9.70
CA ASN A 115 10.60 -9.01 9.38
C ASN A 115 11.16 -8.71 7.99
N ARG A 116 10.42 -7.95 7.18
CA ARG A 116 10.86 -7.48 5.86
C ARG A 116 12.09 -6.59 6.02
N VAL A 117 13.16 -6.94 5.30
CA VAL A 117 14.45 -6.20 5.30
C VAL A 117 14.78 -5.59 3.94
N ARG A 118 14.14 -6.07 2.87
CA ARG A 118 14.30 -5.51 1.53
C ARG A 118 13.02 -5.66 0.72
N LYS A 119 12.72 -4.64 -0.08
CA LYS A 119 11.67 -4.62 -1.10
C LYS A 119 12.26 -4.11 -2.41
N VAL A 120 11.96 -4.75 -3.52
CA VAL A 120 12.43 -4.31 -4.86
C VAL A 120 11.28 -4.38 -5.84
N THR A 121 10.97 -3.29 -6.51
CA THR A 121 10.13 -3.29 -7.72
C THR A 121 11.04 -3.23 -8.95
N GLU A 122 10.77 -4.07 -9.94
CA GLU A 122 11.42 -4.03 -11.25
C GLU A 122 10.37 -3.80 -12.34
N ARG A 123 10.66 -2.87 -13.25
CA ARG A 123 9.89 -2.67 -14.47
C ARG A 123 10.78 -2.85 -15.68
N TYR A 124 10.25 -3.56 -16.67
CA TYR A 124 10.97 -3.95 -17.87
C TYR A 124 10.53 -3.12 -19.08
N GLY A 125 11.51 -2.72 -19.90
CA GLY A 125 11.28 -2.09 -21.20
C GLY A 125 11.15 -3.11 -22.33
N ASN A 126 10.90 -2.59 -23.53
CA ASN A 126 10.96 -3.40 -24.75
C ASN A 126 12.36 -3.99 -24.92
N GLY A 127 12.44 -5.31 -25.11
CA GLY A 127 13.72 -6.04 -25.21
C GLY A 127 14.16 -6.74 -23.92
N GLY A 128 13.36 -6.67 -22.84
CA GLY A 128 13.58 -7.47 -21.63
C GLY A 128 14.65 -6.94 -20.68
N THR A 129 15.12 -5.71 -20.88
CA THR A 129 16.01 -5.02 -19.94
C THR A 129 15.21 -4.33 -18.85
N VAL A 130 15.73 -4.34 -17.62
CA VAL A 130 15.17 -3.56 -16.51
C VAL A 130 15.43 -2.09 -16.78
N THR A 131 14.36 -1.32 -16.98
CA THR A 131 14.44 0.11 -17.26
C THR A 131 14.24 0.96 -16.02
N HIS A 132 13.55 0.42 -15.01
CA HIS A 132 13.28 1.12 -13.75
C HIS A 132 13.30 0.16 -12.56
N THR A 133 13.97 0.57 -11.48
CA THR A 133 13.97 -0.16 -10.20
C THR A 133 13.60 0.76 -9.04
N GLU A 134 12.84 0.24 -8.08
CA GLU A 134 12.63 0.89 -6.78
C GLU A 134 13.02 -0.09 -5.68
N GLU A 135 14.16 0.14 -5.04
CA GLU A 135 14.64 -0.66 -3.91
C GLU A 135 14.38 0.08 -2.60
N THR A 136 13.94 -0.63 -1.57
CA THR A 136 13.91 -0.13 -0.19
C THR A 136 14.58 -1.14 0.73
N LEU A 137 15.59 -0.68 1.47
CA LEU A 137 16.26 -1.42 2.53
C LEU A 137 15.71 -0.97 3.88
N TYR A 138 15.32 -1.90 4.75
CA TYR A 138 14.76 -1.62 6.07
C TYR A 138 15.79 -1.97 7.16
N LEU A 139 16.28 -0.95 7.87
CA LEU A 139 17.36 -1.00 8.84
C LEU A 139 16.88 -0.42 10.19
N GLY A 140 15.99 -1.15 10.85
CA GLY A 140 15.36 -0.68 12.09
C GLY A 140 14.49 0.55 11.83
N SER A 141 14.81 1.68 12.46
CA SER A 141 14.12 2.96 12.25
C SER A 141 14.56 3.70 10.99
N VAL A 142 15.57 3.21 10.28
CA VAL A 142 16.09 3.83 9.05
C VAL A 142 15.66 3.01 7.84
N GLU A 143 15.21 3.69 6.80
CA GLU A 143 14.96 3.10 5.48
C GLU A 143 15.79 3.81 4.44
N ILE A 144 16.36 3.06 3.50
CA ILE A 144 17.07 3.61 2.34
C ILE A 144 16.29 3.22 1.11
N LYS A 145 15.68 4.21 0.46
CA LYS A 145 15.02 4.03 -0.84
C LYS A 145 15.96 4.47 -1.96
N ARG A 146 16.12 3.62 -2.96
CA ARG A 146 16.87 3.89 -4.19
C ARG A 146 15.96 3.75 -5.40
N ILE A 147 16.07 4.69 -6.33
CA ILE A 147 15.44 4.60 -7.64
C ILE A 147 16.53 4.50 -8.69
N GLY A 148 16.48 3.42 -9.47
CA GLY A 148 17.37 3.19 -10.59
C GLY A 148 16.66 3.37 -11.93
N GLN A 149 17.37 3.90 -12.91
CA GLN A 149 16.94 3.97 -14.30
C GLN A 149 18.07 3.46 -15.20
N ASN A 150 17.77 2.48 -16.05
CA ASN A 150 18.74 1.87 -16.97
C ASN A 150 20.08 1.49 -16.28
N GLY A 151 20.00 0.87 -15.10
CA GLY A 151 21.18 0.43 -14.32
C GLY A 151 21.91 1.53 -13.53
N THR A 152 21.48 2.79 -13.61
CA THR A 152 22.07 3.90 -12.85
C THR A 152 21.12 4.34 -11.73
N ILE A 153 21.63 4.49 -10.50
CA ILE A 153 20.84 5.10 -9.41
C ILE A 153 20.67 6.58 -9.75
N VAL A 154 19.43 7.05 -9.81
CA VAL A 154 19.07 8.45 -10.09
C VAL A 154 18.55 9.18 -8.85
N GLU A 155 18.07 8.44 -7.85
CA GLU A 155 17.62 8.98 -6.57
C GLU A 155 18.03 8.04 -5.43
N GLU A 156 18.54 8.60 -4.34
CA GLU A 156 18.68 7.90 -3.06
C GLU A 156 18.11 8.80 -1.95
N ARG A 157 17.18 8.23 -1.18
CA ARG A 157 16.48 8.91 -0.09
C ARG A 157 16.51 8.06 1.16
N HIS A 158 16.99 8.64 2.26
CA HIS A 158 16.98 8.05 3.58
C HIS A 158 15.75 8.57 4.35
N THR A 159 14.99 7.65 4.95
CA THR A 159 13.88 7.95 5.85
C THR A 159 14.28 7.51 7.25
N LEU A 160 14.30 8.43 8.21
CA LEU A 160 14.36 8.09 9.64
C LEU A 160 12.96 8.18 10.23
N ARG A 161 12.49 7.10 10.83
CA ARG A 161 11.27 7.06 11.64
C ARG A 161 11.61 7.36 13.09
N VAL A 162 11.06 8.45 13.62
CA VAL A 162 11.20 8.83 15.03
C VAL A 162 10.01 8.25 15.78
N MET A 163 10.29 7.38 16.74
CA MET A 163 9.29 6.63 17.50
C MET A 163 9.15 7.19 18.93
N ASP A 164 7.95 7.15 19.50
CA ASP A 164 7.69 7.36 20.94
C ASP A 164 7.45 6.03 21.67
N ASP A 165 8.23 5.02 21.29
CA ASP A 165 8.09 3.60 21.65
C ASP A 165 6.87 2.90 21.04
N ALA A 166 5.68 3.50 21.10
CA ALA A 166 4.44 2.90 20.61
C ALA A 166 4.16 3.19 19.13
N SER A 167 4.47 4.41 18.68
CA SER A 167 4.06 4.92 17.37
C SER A 167 5.13 5.83 16.75
N ALA A 168 5.01 6.09 15.45
CA ALA A 168 5.88 7.08 14.81
C ALA A 168 5.31 8.48 15.05
N VAL A 169 6.09 9.34 15.69
CA VAL A 169 5.73 10.75 15.94
C VAL A 169 6.21 11.67 14.82
N ALA A 170 7.26 11.27 14.11
CA ALA A 170 7.76 12.00 12.96
C ALA A 170 8.51 11.09 11.98
N THR A 171 8.59 11.55 10.73
CA THR A 171 9.53 11.00 9.74
C THR A 171 10.45 12.10 9.24
N ARG A 172 11.74 11.81 9.11
CA ARG A 172 12.74 12.71 8.53
C ARG A 172 13.24 12.13 7.22
N LEU A 173 12.99 12.85 6.12
CA LEU A 173 13.42 12.49 4.77
C LEU A 173 14.72 13.24 4.43
N SER A 174 15.69 12.56 3.84
CA SER A 174 16.93 13.15 3.35
C SER A 174 17.36 12.55 2.03
N TRP A 175 17.49 13.37 1.01
CA TRP A 175 18.01 12.95 -0.30
C TRP A 175 19.53 13.08 -0.30
N THR A 176 20.21 11.98 -0.54
CA THR A 176 21.67 11.89 -0.70
C THR A 176 22.08 11.89 -2.18
N GLN A 177 21.16 11.50 -3.07
CA GLN A 177 21.28 11.60 -4.51
C GLN A 177 19.94 11.98 -5.14
N GLY A 178 19.99 12.77 -6.22
CA GLY A 178 18.80 13.38 -6.80
C GLY A 178 18.32 14.58 -5.99
N ASN A 179 17.16 15.14 -6.35
CA ASN A 179 16.57 16.29 -5.66
C ASN A 179 15.21 15.90 -5.06
N PRO A 180 14.85 16.46 -3.90
CA PRO A 180 13.47 16.35 -3.41
C PRO A 180 12.50 16.99 -4.43
N PRO A 181 11.20 16.65 -4.38
CA PRO A 181 10.19 17.36 -5.16
C PRO A 181 10.26 18.88 -4.97
N SER A 182 9.84 19.64 -5.99
CA SER A 182 9.80 21.10 -5.89
C SER A 182 9.00 21.56 -4.67
N GLY A 183 9.56 22.49 -3.90
CA GLY A 183 8.98 23.01 -2.66
C GLY A 183 9.21 22.15 -1.41
N VAL A 184 9.86 20.99 -1.52
CA VAL A 184 10.20 20.13 -0.38
C VAL A 184 11.63 20.42 0.09
N SER A 185 11.81 20.63 1.39
CA SER A 185 13.14 20.85 1.99
C SER A 185 13.97 19.56 2.04
N ASN A 186 15.29 19.68 2.11
CA ASN A 186 16.20 18.56 2.33
C ASN A 186 17.20 18.93 3.44
N PRO A 187 17.09 18.38 4.67
CA PRO A 187 16.10 17.38 5.10
C PRO A 187 14.68 17.97 5.21
N GLN A 188 13.66 17.10 5.15
CA GLN A 188 12.29 17.42 5.54
C GLN A 188 11.91 16.61 6.77
N VAL A 189 11.30 17.27 7.77
CA VAL A 189 10.67 16.60 8.91
C VAL A 189 9.16 16.69 8.75
N ARG A 190 8.47 15.57 8.96
CA ARG A 190 7.01 15.43 8.84
C ARG A 190 6.49 14.87 10.15
N TYR A 191 5.87 15.72 10.97
CA TYR A 191 5.26 15.30 12.22
C TYR A 191 3.93 14.62 11.93
N GLN A 192 3.70 13.45 12.50
CA GLN A 192 2.52 12.63 12.24
C GLN A 192 1.53 12.76 13.39
N LEU A 193 0.31 13.19 13.09
CA LEU A 193 -0.80 13.20 14.03
C LEU A 193 -1.74 12.06 13.65
N GLY A 194 -1.90 11.12 14.59
CA GLY A 194 -2.68 9.92 14.40
C GLY A 194 -4.11 10.03 14.91
N ASN A 195 -4.98 9.15 14.43
CA ASN A 195 -6.28 8.91 15.05
C ASN A 195 -6.19 7.83 16.15
N HIS A 196 -7.33 7.48 16.76
CA HIS A 196 -7.42 6.49 17.84
C HIS A 196 -6.95 5.07 17.47
N LEU A 197 -6.83 4.74 16.17
CA LEU A 197 -6.29 3.46 15.67
C LEU A 197 -4.80 3.56 15.29
N GLY A 198 -4.17 4.71 15.53
CA GLY A 198 -2.79 4.97 15.13
C GLY A 198 -2.61 5.21 13.63
N SER A 199 -3.69 5.45 12.87
CA SER A 199 -3.58 5.82 11.46
C SER A 199 -3.06 7.25 11.34
N ALA A 200 -2.04 7.49 10.51
CA ALA A 200 -1.48 8.82 10.31
C ALA A 200 -2.45 9.69 9.48
N THR A 201 -3.25 10.53 10.11
CA THR A 201 -4.29 11.31 9.41
C THR A 201 -3.76 12.65 8.94
N LEU A 202 -2.96 13.35 9.73
CA LEU A 202 -2.42 14.66 9.40
C LEU A 202 -0.89 14.65 9.51
N GLU A 203 -0.22 15.21 8.51
CA GLU A 203 1.21 15.49 8.56
C GLU A 203 1.45 17.00 8.51
N VAL A 204 2.27 17.52 9.41
CA VAL A 204 2.66 18.94 9.46
C VAL A 204 4.17 19.10 9.42
N ASP A 205 4.64 20.26 8.97
CA ASP A 205 6.06 20.63 9.03
C ASP A 205 6.43 21.27 10.39
N ALA A 206 7.69 21.69 10.52
CA ALA A 206 8.20 22.30 11.75
C ALA A 206 7.54 23.64 12.11
N ALA A 207 6.89 24.32 11.17
CA ALA A 207 6.11 25.53 11.42
C ALA A 207 4.63 25.23 11.70
N GLY A 208 4.26 23.96 11.82
CA GLY A 208 2.87 23.51 12.01
C GLY A 208 2.01 23.65 10.76
N GLN A 209 2.61 23.91 9.60
CA GLN A 209 1.86 24.05 8.36
C GLN A 209 1.51 22.65 7.82
N ILE A 210 0.30 22.48 7.28
CA ILE A 210 -0.18 21.18 6.79
C ILE A 210 0.62 20.74 5.57
N ILE A 211 1.21 19.54 5.63
CA ILE A 211 1.85 18.89 4.49
C ILE A 211 0.84 17.99 3.77
N SER A 212 0.20 17.08 4.51
CA SER A 212 -0.79 16.15 3.97
C SER A 212 -1.90 15.88 4.98
N TYR A 213 -3.09 15.58 4.49
CA TYR A 213 -4.23 15.11 5.27
C TYR A 213 -4.85 13.92 4.54
N GLU A 214 -5.20 12.87 5.28
CA GLU A 214 -5.75 11.63 4.75
C GLU A 214 -6.80 11.05 5.70
N GLU A 215 -7.94 10.67 5.14
CA GLU A 215 -9.00 9.94 5.84
C GLU A 215 -9.15 8.55 5.28
N TYR A 216 -9.55 7.62 6.14
CA TYR A 216 -9.63 6.19 5.83
C TYR A 216 -11.07 5.69 5.94
N PHE A 217 -11.44 4.79 5.03
CA PHE A 217 -12.57 3.90 5.23
C PHE A 217 -12.28 2.95 6.40
N PRO A 218 -13.30 2.37 7.06
CA PRO A 218 -13.11 1.49 8.22
C PRO A 218 -12.16 0.30 8.00
N TYR A 219 -12.03 -0.19 6.75
CA TYR A 219 -11.15 -1.29 6.37
C TYR A 219 -9.82 -0.85 5.72
N GLY A 220 -9.39 0.39 5.98
CA GLY A 220 -8.05 0.88 5.64
C GLY A 220 -7.85 1.44 4.23
N GLY A 221 -8.88 1.41 3.39
CA GLY A 221 -8.86 2.10 2.10
C GLY A 221 -8.83 3.62 2.29
N THR A 222 -8.10 4.36 1.46
CA THR A 222 -8.10 5.83 1.50
C THR A 222 -9.46 6.37 1.02
N ALA A 223 -10.16 7.09 1.88
CA ALA A 223 -11.43 7.76 1.56
C ALA A 223 -11.20 9.16 0.98
N PHE A 224 -10.24 9.88 1.52
CA PHE A 224 -9.87 11.22 1.09
C PHE A 224 -8.38 11.46 1.30
N VAL A 225 -7.75 12.20 0.39
CA VAL A 225 -6.37 12.64 0.54
C VAL A 225 -6.19 14.03 -0.05
N ALA A 226 -5.51 14.90 0.69
CA ALA A 226 -5.16 16.25 0.27
C ALA A 226 -3.75 16.63 0.79
N GLY A 227 -3.17 17.66 0.20
CA GLY A 227 -1.85 18.17 0.58
C GLY A 227 -1.41 19.31 -0.32
N ARG A 228 -0.22 19.87 -0.05
CA ARG A 228 0.32 21.02 -0.81
C ARG A 228 0.62 20.69 -2.26
N SER A 229 1.18 19.51 -2.52
CA SER A 229 1.52 19.06 -3.87
C SER A 229 1.46 17.54 -3.99
N ALA A 230 1.15 17.05 -5.19
CA ALA A 230 0.91 15.62 -5.40
C ALA A 230 2.20 14.81 -5.26
N SER A 231 3.32 15.42 -5.63
CA SER A 231 4.66 14.86 -5.45
C SER A 231 5.03 14.74 -3.97
N GLU A 232 4.69 15.74 -3.14
CA GLU A 232 4.96 15.70 -1.70
C GLU A 232 4.06 14.70 -0.96
N VAL A 233 2.77 14.60 -1.33
CA VAL A 233 1.84 13.62 -0.73
C VAL A 233 2.26 12.18 -1.06
N LYS A 234 2.83 11.94 -2.25
CA LYS A 234 3.36 10.62 -2.64
C LYS A 234 4.54 10.16 -1.77
N LEU A 235 5.19 11.06 -1.04
CA LEU A 235 6.29 10.70 -0.14
C LEU A 235 5.80 9.96 1.11
N LYS A 236 4.51 10.08 1.48
CA LYS A 236 3.90 9.43 2.65
C LYS A 236 3.77 7.91 2.43
N GLN A 237 4.55 7.15 3.17
CA GLN A 237 4.60 5.68 3.13
C GLN A 237 3.69 5.02 4.18
N TYR A 238 3.71 5.55 5.41
CA TYR A 238 2.96 5.04 6.55
C TYR A 238 1.60 5.72 6.66
N ARG A 239 0.52 4.92 6.66
CA ARG A 239 -0.85 5.41 6.49
C ARG A 239 -1.79 4.79 7.55
N TYR A 240 -2.69 3.91 7.13
CA TYR A 240 -3.65 3.23 8.01
C TYR A 240 -2.95 2.38 9.08
N SER A 241 -3.39 2.53 10.33
CA SER A 241 -2.83 1.88 11.54
C SER A 241 -1.31 1.97 11.66
N GLY A 242 -0.72 3.06 11.16
CA GLY A 242 0.72 3.30 11.18
C GLY A 242 1.55 2.32 10.35
N LYS A 243 0.92 1.57 9.43
CA LYS A 243 1.58 0.59 8.57
C LYS A 243 1.93 1.14 7.20
N GLU A 244 3.01 0.62 6.63
CA GLU A 244 3.43 0.97 5.28
C GLU A 244 2.41 0.43 4.29
N ARG A 245 1.95 1.29 3.37
CA ARG A 245 1.19 0.87 2.20
C ARG A 245 2.13 0.74 1.01
N ASP A 246 2.30 -0.46 0.49
CA ASP A 246 3.11 -0.71 -0.70
C ASP A 246 2.51 -0.01 -1.91
N SER A 247 3.30 0.83 -2.57
CA SER A 247 2.84 1.69 -3.67
C SER A 247 2.44 0.93 -4.93
N VAL A 248 2.95 -0.29 -5.09
CA VAL A 248 2.74 -1.13 -6.27
C VAL A 248 1.53 -2.03 -6.08
N THR A 249 1.47 -2.76 -4.97
CA THR A 249 0.38 -3.73 -4.70
C THR A 249 -0.81 -3.12 -3.99
N GLY A 250 -0.61 -1.99 -3.30
CA GLY A 250 -1.62 -1.37 -2.44
C GLY A 250 -1.82 -2.07 -1.09
N PHE A 251 -1.03 -3.13 -0.80
CA PHE A 251 -1.09 -3.87 0.46
C PHE A 251 -0.50 -3.08 1.61
N TYR A 252 -1.06 -3.29 2.80
CA TYR A 252 -0.44 -2.86 4.04
C TYR A 252 0.39 -3.98 4.65
N TYR A 253 1.64 -3.68 4.99
CA TYR A 253 2.53 -4.64 5.62
C TYR A 253 2.38 -4.62 7.16
N TYR A 254 1.99 -5.77 7.74
CA TYR A 254 1.79 -5.96 9.18
C TYR A 254 2.83 -6.92 9.81
N GLY A 255 3.98 -7.12 9.17
CA GLY A 255 5.00 -8.06 9.68
C GLY A 255 4.78 -9.47 9.12
N GLY A 256 4.02 -10.29 9.85
CA GLY A 256 3.71 -11.68 9.46
C GLY A 256 2.51 -11.84 8.52
N ALA A 257 1.77 -10.76 8.26
CA ALA A 257 0.62 -10.76 7.37
C ALA A 257 0.58 -9.47 6.54
N VAL A 258 -0.17 -9.53 5.44
CA VAL A 258 -0.54 -8.35 4.67
C VAL A 258 -2.05 -8.12 4.76
N LEU A 259 -2.44 -6.86 4.83
CA LEU A 259 -3.83 -6.45 4.70
C LEU A 259 -4.04 -5.87 3.31
N CYS A 260 -4.94 -6.47 2.53
CA CYS A 260 -5.49 -5.79 1.38
C CYS A 260 -6.64 -4.89 1.83
N ALA A 261 -6.48 -3.58 1.67
CA ALA A 261 -7.56 -2.64 1.88
C ALA A 261 -8.62 -2.84 0.78
N LEU A 262 -9.64 -3.64 1.09
CA LEU A 262 -10.80 -3.84 0.24
C LEU A 262 -11.48 -2.46 0.11
N VAL A 263 -11.55 -2.00 -1.13
CA VAL A 263 -11.91 -0.64 -1.56
C VAL A 263 -10.75 0.37 -1.54
N GLY A 264 -9.78 0.12 -2.44
CA GLY A 264 -8.82 1.09 -2.94
C GLY A 264 -8.59 0.94 -4.45
N GLY A 265 -9.65 0.76 -5.25
CA GLY A 265 -9.57 0.65 -6.71
C GLY A 265 -10.54 1.58 -7.43
N GLY A 266 -10.00 2.45 -8.29
CA GLY A 266 -10.66 3.22 -9.36
C GLY A 266 -11.53 4.41 -8.91
N GLY A 267 -11.34 5.65 -9.39
CA GLY A 267 -10.62 6.09 -10.62
C GLY A 267 -9.64 7.26 -10.50
#